data_AF-A0A2E8UB48-F1
#
_entry.id   AF-A0A2E8UB48-F1
#
_cell.length_a   1.000
_cell.length_b   1.000
_cell.length_c   1.000
_cell.angle_alpha   90.00
_cell.angle_beta   90.00
_cell.angle_gamma   90.00
#
_symmetry.space_group_name_H-M   'P 1'
#
loop_
_entity.id
_entity.type
_entity.pdbx_description
1 polymer ?
#
loop_
_entity_poly.entity_id
_entity_poly.type
_entity_poly.pdbx_seq_one_letter_code
_entity_poly.pdbx_strand_id
1 'polypeptide(L)'
;MNKINLDTWIQLLGMLGVIASLIFVGLEMRQSQRIALVSQMQERSYTASSEAYAFTEANLDWFSSKFSIAPSIELTTEQKAARNSENVSWFIYEADYFQYSQGLMTEPVWQAKLRAMEVNLKRCEYPEIYQVRSQLVEDEFKRILDSMPSRCED
;
A
#
# COMPACT_ATOMS: atom_id res chain seq x y z
N MET A 1 -26.06 53.74 20.76
CA MET A 1 -25.31 52.62 20.16
C MET A 1 -23.83 52.97 20.22
N ASN A 2 -23.04 52.24 21.01
CA ASN A 2 -21.60 52.49 21.11
C ASN A 2 -20.95 52.21 19.76
N LYS A 3 -20.29 53.21 19.17
CA LYS A 3 -19.45 53.02 17.99
C LYS A 3 -18.24 52.22 18.45
N ILE A 4 -18.17 50.96 18.03
CA ILE A 4 -17.00 50.12 18.27
C ILE A 4 -15.80 50.84 17.61
N ASN A 5 -14.71 51.05 18.37
CA ASN A 5 -13.54 51.77 17.88
C ASN A 5 -12.91 51.00 16.70
N LEU A 6 -12.44 51.73 15.69
CA LEU A 6 -11.77 51.16 14.52
C LEU A 6 -10.54 50.32 14.95
N ASP A 7 -9.84 50.74 16.00
CA ASP A 7 -8.71 50.00 16.56
C ASP A 7 -9.11 48.61 17.08
N THR A 8 -10.28 48.49 17.70
CA THR A 8 -10.82 47.20 18.17
C THR A 8 -11.12 46.27 17.00
N TRP A 9 -11.59 46.81 15.88
CA TRP A 9 -11.81 46.04 14.65
C TRP A 9 -10.49 45.56 14.02
N ILE A 10 -9.50 46.45 13.94
CA ILE A 10 -8.17 46.11 13.40
C ILE A 10 -7.50 45.03 14.27
N GLN A 11 -7.58 45.16 15.61
CA GLN A 11 -7.03 44.16 16.53
C GLN A 11 -7.73 42.81 16.39
N LEU A 12 -9.06 42.79 16.28
CA LEU A 12 -9.83 41.56 16.10
C LEU A 12 -9.49 40.90 14.76
N LEU A 13 -9.37 41.67 13.68
CA LEU A 13 -8.92 41.16 12.38
C LEU A 13 -7.49 40.61 12.44
N GLY A 14 -6.58 41.27 13.16
CA GLY A 14 -5.23 40.78 13.36
C GLY A 14 -5.19 39.45 14.10
N MET A 15 -5.96 39.31 15.18
CA MET A 15 -6.08 38.05 15.93
C MET A 15 -6.70 36.93 15.07
N LEU A 16 -7.75 37.24 14.30
CA LEU A 16 -8.33 36.30 13.34
C LEU A 16 -7.32 35.89 12.26
N GLY A 17 -6.48 36.82 11.78
CA GLY A 17 -5.41 36.53 10.83
C GLY A 17 -4.39 35.55 11.38
N VAL A 18 -3.96 35.72 12.64
CA VAL A 18 -3.07 34.76 13.31
C VAL A 18 -3.73 33.38 13.43
N ILE A 19 -4.98 33.33 13.89
CA ILE A 19 -5.71 32.05 14.01
C ILE A 19 -5.86 31.36 12.65
N ALA A 20 -6.23 32.09 11.60
CA ALA A 20 -6.35 31.55 10.25
C ALA A 20 -5.02 30.99 9.72
N SER A 21 -3.90 31.70 9.98
CA SER A 21 -2.56 31.24 9.61
C SER A 21 -2.17 29.93 10.32
N LEU A 22 -2.47 29.81 11.62
CA LEU A 22 -2.19 28.59 12.40
C LEU A 22 -3.03 27.39 11.93
N ILE A 23 -4.30 27.62 11.58
CA ILE A 23 -5.16 26.58 11.00
C ILE A 23 -4.58 26.11 9.68
N PHE A 24 -4.18 27.03 8.80
CA PHE A 24 -3.58 26.70 7.51
C PHE A 24 -2.31 25.86 7.67
N VAL A 25 -1.38 26.28 8.55
CA VAL A 25 -0.16 25.52 8.86
C VAL A 25 -0.50 24.13 9.44
N GLY A 26 -1.50 24.03 10.32
CA GLY A 26 -1.95 22.76 10.85
C GLY A 26 -2.47 21.79 9.78
N LEU A 27 -3.20 22.31 8.77
CA LEU A 27 -3.69 21.53 7.63
C LEU A 27 -2.52 21.06 6.73
N GLU A 28 -1.57 21.93 6.42
CA GLU A 28 -0.39 21.59 5.62
C GLU A 28 0.50 20.53 6.31
N MET A 29 0.72 20.65 7.63
CA MET A 29 1.48 19.66 8.39
C MET A 29 0.79 18.29 8.39
N ARG A 30 -0.54 18.24 8.56
CA ARG A 30 -1.30 16.99 8.49
C ARG A 30 -1.17 16.32 7.12
N GLN A 31 -1.26 17.10 6.03
CA GLN A 31 -1.07 16.58 4.69
C GLN A 31 0.35 16.06 4.47
N SER A 32 1.36 16.81 4.94
CA SER A 32 2.77 16.43 4.83
C SER A 32 3.07 15.13 5.57
N GLN A 33 2.54 14.98 6.80
CA GLN A 33 2.66 13.74 7.56
C GLN A 33 2.02 12.56 6.82
N ARG A 34 0.84 12.76 6.22
CA ARG A 34 0.15 11.71 5.46
C ARG A 34 0.97 11.26 4.25
N ILE A 35 1.54 12.20 3.50
CA ILE A 35 2.42 11.89 2.35
C ILE A 35 3.65 11.12 2.84
N ALA A 36 4.28 11.57 3.92
CA ALA A 36 5.46 10.91 4.48
C ALA A 36 5.20 9.46 4.89
N LEU A 37 4.05 9.15 5.50
CA LEU A 37 3.66 7.78 5.86
C LEU A 37 3.52 6.89 4.61
N VAL A 38 2.89 7.40 3.55
CA VAL A 38 2.76 6.66 2.29
C VAL A 38 4.12 6.44 1.63
N SER A 39 4.99 7.45 1.60
CA SER A 39 6.36 7.31 1.09
C SER A 39 7.16 6.27 1.87
N GLN A 40 7.00 6.22 3.19
CA GLN A 40 7.65 5.21 4.04
C GLN A 40 7.13 3.80 3.71
N MET A 41 5.83 3.62 3.49
CA MET A 41 5.27 2.33 3.09
C MET A 41 5.78 1.88 1.71
N GLN A 42 5.89 2.81 0.76
CA GLN A 42 6.48 2.52 -0.56
C GLN A 42 7.96 2.12 -0.46
N GLU A 43 8.74 2.80 0.38
CA GLU A 43 10.15 2.46 0.61
C GLU A 43 10.32 1.06 1.23
N ARG A 44 9.45 0.69 2.17
CA ARG A 44 9.42 -0.66 2.74
C ARG A 44 9.05 -1.71 1.71
N SER A 45 8.06 -1.43 0.86
CA SER A 45 7.68 -2.30 -0.26
C SER A 45 8.83 -2.49 -1.25
N TYR A 46 9.55 -1.42 -1.59
CA TYR A 46 10.74 -1.49 -2.44
C TYR A 46 11.87 -2.31 -1.81
N THR A 47 12.11 -2.13 -0.50
CA THR A 47 13.13 -2.89 0.24
C THR A 47 12.80 -4.39 0.29
N ALA A 48 11.53 -4.74 0.56
CA ALA A 48 11.07 -6.12 0.55
C ALA A 48 11.16 -6.75 -0.86
N SER A 49 10.83 -5.96 -1.90
CA SER A 49 10.98 -6.40 -3.29
C SER A 49 12.45 -6.63 -3.66
N SER A 50 13.35 -5.76 -3.22
CA SER A 50 14.80 -5.91 -3.40
C SER A 50 15.33 -7.20 -2.75
N GLU A 51 14.84 -7.53 -1.55
CA GLU A 51 15.16 -8.81 -0.91
C GLU A 51 14.69 -10.01 -1.76
N ALA A 52 13.45 -10.00 -2.28
CA ALA A 52 12.96 -11.06 -3.14
C ALA A 52 13.76 -11.19 -4.46
N TYR A 53 14.26 -10.07 -5.01
CA TYR A 53 15.17 -10.09 -6.15
C TYR A 53 16.53 -10.72 -5.81
N ALA A 54 17.11 -10.40 -4.64
CA ALA A 54 18.36 -11.04 -4.20
C ALA A 54 18.21 -12.57 -4.06
N PHE A 55 17.07 -13.06 -3.58
CA PHE A 55 16.76 -14.49 -3.57
C PHE A 55 16.68 -15.08 -4.98
N THR A 56 16.08 -14.33 -5.91
CA THR A 56 16.00 -14.73 -7.33
C THR A 56 17.39 -14.86 -7.95
N GLU A 57 18.28 -13.88 -7.72
CA GLU A 57 19.67 -13.91 -8.18
C GLU A 57 20.46 -15.09 -7.59
N ALA A 58 20.16 -15.46 -6.35
CA ALA A 58 20.76 -16.62 -5.68
C ALA A 58 20.14 -17.98 -6.07
N ASN A 59 19.16 -18.01 -6.99
CA ASN A 59 18.37 -19.21 -7.34
C ASN A 59 17.69 -19.88 -6.13
N LEU A 60 17.18 -19.05 -5.21
CA LEU A 60 16.47 -19.45 -4.00
C LEU A 60 15.00 -19.00 -4.06
N ASP A 61 14.13 -19.77 -3.39
CA ASP A 61 12.72 -19.40 -3.20
C ASP A 61 12.56 -18.57 -1.92
N TRP A 62 12.18 -17.30 -2.07
CA TRP A 62 11.98 -16.38 -0.95
C TRP A 62 10.85 -16.86 -0.04
N PHE A 63 9.74 -17.30 -0.63
CA PHE A 63 8.54 -17.72 0.12
C PHE A 63 8.84 -18.89 1.05
N SER A 64 9.41 -19.97 0.52
CA SER A 64 9.75 -21.15 1.30
C SER A 64 10.75 -20.85 2.42
N SER A 65 11.73 -19.99 2.15
CA SER A 65 12.70 -19.58 3.17
C SER A 65 12.06 -18.75 4.28
N LYS A 66 11.19 -17.80 3.94
CA LYS A 66 10.61 -16.85 4.90
C LYS A 66 9.52 -17.46 5.76
N PHE A 67 8.66 -18.28 5.17
CA PHE A 67 7.55 -18.90 5.90
C PHE A 67 7.90 -20.29 6.44
N SER A 68 9.10 -20.80 6.15
CA SER A 68 9.50 -22.16 6.52
C SER A 68 8.52 -23.23 5.96
N ILE A 69 7.98 -22.98 4.77
CA ILE A 69 7.06 -23.87 4.06
C ILE A 69 7.80 -24.44 2.85
N ALA A 70 8.22 -25.69 2.93
CA ALA A 70 8.86 -26.36 1.81
C ALA A 70 7.86 -26.61 0.67
N PRO A 71 8.27 -26.49 -0.60
CA PRO A 71 7.42 -26.83 -1.73
C PRO A 71 7.17 -28.35 -1.75
N SER A 72 6.02 -28.77 -2.25
CA SER A 72 5.66 -30.20 -2.39
C SER A 72 6.47 -30.93 -3.46
N ILE A 73 7.06 -30.18 -4.39
CA ILE A 73 7.93 -30.65 -5.47
C ILE A 73 9.24 -29.89 -5.46
N GLU A 74 10.27 -30.45 -6.09
CA GLU A 74 11.48 -29.71 -6.39
C GLU A 74 11.18 -28.62 -7.43
N LEU A 75 11.43 -27.36 -7.06
CA LEU A 75 11.15 -26.21 -7.94
C LEU A 75 12.28 -26.00 -8.95
N THR A 76 11.92 -25.81 -10.22
CA THR A 76 12.87 -25.33 -11.23
C THR A 76 13.28 -23.89 -10.96
N THR A 77 14.37 -23.44 -11.58
CA THR A 77 14.82 -22.04 -11.50
C THR A 77 13.72 -21.07 -11.91
N GLU A 78 12.98 -21.39 -12.98
CA GLU A 78 11.88 -20.58 -13.50
C GLU A 78 10.71 -20.50 -12.51
N GLN A 79 10.37 -21.62 -11.85
CA GLN A 79 9.32 -21.64 -10.84
C GLN A 79 9.69 -20.81 -9.60
N LYS A 80 10.94 -20.91 -9.12
CA LYS A 80 11.43 -20.06 -8.03
C LYS A 80 11.35 -18.57 -8.40
N ALA A 81 11.79 -18.22 -9.61
CA ALA A 81 11.73 -16.84 -10.10
C ALA A 81 10.28 -16.33 -10.19
N ALA A 82 9.35 -17.15 -10.71
CA ALA A 82 7.94 -16.81 -10.80
C ALA A 82 7.30 -16.58 -9.42
N ARG A 83 7.57 -17.46 -8.46
CA ARG A 83 7.11 -17.34 -7.07
C ARG A 83 7.67 -16.10 -6.37
N ASN A 84 8.96 -15.79 -6.58
CA ASN A 84 9.55 -14.56 -6.05
C ASN A 84 8.90 -13.31 -6.68
N SER A 85 8.63 -13.32 -7.99
CA SER A 85 7.93 -12.24 -8.69
C SER A 85 6.49 -12.04 -8.18
N GLU A 86 5.81 -13.13 -7.80
CA GLU A 86 4.50 -13.03 -7.15
C GLU A 86 4.60 -12.34 -5.79
N ASN A 87 5.58 -12.70 -4.96
CA ASN A 87 5.78 -12.04 -3.66
C ASN A 87 6.13 -10.55 -3.80
N VAL A 88 6.93 -10.18 -4.81
CA VAL A 88 7.15 -8.77 -5.20
C VAL A 88 5.82 -8.08 -5.52
N SER A 89 4.96 -8.74 -6.29
CA SER A 89 3.62 -8.20 -6.62
C SER A 89 2.80 -7.96 -5.36
N TRP A 90 2.82 -8.88 -4.39
CA TRP A 90 2.16 -8.67 -3.10
C TRP A 90 2.68 -7.42 -2.37
N PHE A 91 3.99 -7.21 -2.26
CA PHE A 91 4.52 -6.00 -1.60
C PHE A 91 4.06 -4.72 -2.28
N ILE A 92 4.03 -4.71 -3.61
CA ILE A 92 3.58 -3.56 -4.39
C ILE A 92 2.09 -3.31 -4.15
N TYR A 93 1.27 -4.36 -4.17
CA TYR A 93 -0.18 -4.23 -4.02
C TYR A 93 -0.62 -3.82 -2.62
N GLU A 94 0.08 -4.27 -1.58
CA GLU A 94 -0.13 -3.77 -0.21
C GLU A 94 0.19 -2.26 -0.12
N ALA A 95 1.29 -1.81 -0.74
CA ALA A 95 1.65 -0.39 -0.77
C ALA A 95 0.69 0.45 -1.63
N ASP A 96 0.23 -0.08 -2.77
CA ASP A 96 -0.78 0.56 -3.62
C ASP A 96 -2.11 0.72 -2.86
N TYR A 97 -2.56 -0.32 -2.15
CA TYR A 97 -3.74 -0.27 -1.30
C TYR A 97 -3.59 0.80 -0.21
N PHE A 98 -2.44 0.81 0.50
CA PHE A 98 -2.19 1.81 1.53
C PHE A 98 -2.22 3.24 0.95
N GLN A 99 -1.60 3.47 -0.21
CA GLN A 99 -1.65 4.77 -0.87
C GLN A 99 -3.08 5.19 -1.24
N TYR A 100 -3.91 4.24 -1.69
CA TYR A 100 -5.31 4.47 -1.99
C TYR A 100 -6.16 4.76 -0.74
N SER A 101 -6.00 3.98 0.35
CA SER A 101 -6.69 4.23 1.62
C SER A 101 -6.29 5.58 2.23
N GLN A 102 -5.07 6.03 1.95
CA GLN A 102 -4.60 7.38 2.26
C GLN A 102 -5.04 8.45 1.23
N GLY A 103 -5.98 8.18 0.33
CA GLY A 103 -6.52 9.18 -0.61
C GLY A 103 -5.45 9.85 -1.48
N LEU A 104 -4.27 9.22 -1.61
CA LEU A 104 -3.14 9.68 -2.42
C LEU A 104 -3.04 8.89 -3.74
N MET A 105 -4.09 8.13 -4.09
CA MET A 105 -4.27 7.48 -5.39
C MET A 105 -5.67 7.82 -5.92
N THR A 106 -5.75 8.15 -7.21
CA THR A 106 -7.03 8.44 -7.84
C THR A 106 -7.81 7.15 -8.10
N GLU A 107 -9.14 7.25 -8.08
CA GLU A 107 -10.02 6.10 -8.33
C GLU A 107 -9.73 5.38 -9.65
N PRO A 108 -9.50 6.06 -10.80
CA PRO A 108 -9.19 5.36 -12.05
C PRO A 108 -7.88 4.56 -11.99
N VAL A 109 -6.87 5.05 -11.26
CA VAL A 109 -5.62 4.33 -11.07
C VAL A 109 -5.85 3.11 -10.18
N TRP A 110 -6.60 3.27 -9.10
CA TRP A 110 -6.96 2.16 -8.21
C TRP A 110 -7.71 1.05 -8.94
N GLN A 111 -8.72 1.40 -9.75
CA GLN A 111 -9.46 0.43 -10.57
C GLN A 111 -8.57 -0.28 -11.61
N ALA A 112 -7.52 0.37 -12.11
CA ALA A 112 -6.52 -0.31 -12.95
C ALA A 112 -5.65 -1.29 -12.14
N LYS A 113 -5.26 -0.94 -10.91
CA LYS A 113 -4.51 -1.82 -10.01
C LYS A 113 -5.34 -3.03 -9.58
N LEU A 114 -6.62 -2.86 -9.26
CA LEU A 114 -7.52 -3.98 -8.91
C LEU A 114 -7.58 -5.04 -10.04
N ARG A 115 -7.69 -4.60 -11.30
CA ARG A 115 -7.65 -5.50 -12.46
C ARG A 115 -6.31 -6.24 -12.56
N ALA A 116 -5.20 -5.58 -12.26
CA ALA A 116 -3.89 -6.22 -12.24
C ALA A 116 -3.78 -7.24 -11.08
N MET A 117 -4.31 -6.92 -9.90
CA MET A 117 -4.33 -7.84 -8.76
C MET A 117 -5.15 -9.09 -9.08
N GLU A 118 -6.32 -8.94 -9.71
CA GLU A 118 -7.12 -10.08 -10.16
C GLU A 118 -6.34 -10.96 -11.16
N VAL A 119 -5.65 -10.35 -12.13
CA VAL A 119 -4.85 -11.09 -13.11
C VAL A 119 -3.65 -11.80 -12.47
N ASN A 120 -3.01 -11.21 -11.46
CA ASN A 120 -1.73 -11.70 -10.92
C ASN A 120 -1.88 -12.56 -9.67
N LEU A 121 -2.72 -12.16 -8.70
CA LEU A 121 -2.85 -12.83 -7.41
C LEU A 121 -3.90 -13.94 -7.40
N LYS A 122 -4.91 -13.88 -8.27
CA LYS A 122 -5.98 -14.89 -8.33
C LYS A 122 -5.71 -15.99 -9.36
N ARG A 123 -4.43 -16.27 -9.61
CA ARG A 123 -3.95 -17.39 -10.43
C ARG A 123 -3.90 -18.67 -9.61
N CYS A 124 -3.76 -19.80 -10.30
CA CYS A 124 -3.85 -21.14 -9.70
C CYS A 124 -2.49 -21.83 -9.55
N GLU A 125 -1.43 -21.16 -9.97
CA GLU A 125 -0.09 -21.75 -10.06
C GLU A 125 0.55 -21.91 -8.68
N TYR A 126 0.26 -21.01 -7.73
CA TYR A 126 0.88 -20.98 -6.40
C TYR A 126 -0.15 -20.65 -5.28
N PRO A 127 -1.19 -21.48 -5.10
CA PRO A 127 -2.28 -21.21 -4.17
C PRO A 127 -1.82 -21.01 -2.72
N GLU A 128 -0.74 -21.67 -2.31
CA GLU A 128 -0.15 -21.54 -0.97
C GLU A 128 0.38 -20.12 -0.69
N ILE A 129 0.88 -19.42 -1.72
CA ILE A 129 1.36 -18.03 -1.57
C ILE A 129 0.17 -17.15 -1.24
N TYR A 130 -0.91 -17.25 -2.02
CA TYR A 130 -2.13 -16.49 -1.76
C TYR A 130 -2.71 -16.80 -0.37
N GLN A 131 -2.80 -18.09 -0.01
CA GLN A 131 -3.37 -18.52 1.28
C GLN A 131 -2.62 -17.92 2.48
N VAL A 132 -1.30 -17.86 2.42
CA VAL A 132 -0.50 -17.26 3.49
C VAL A 132 -0.55 -15.73 3.42
N ARG A 133 -0.24 -15.14 2.25
CA ARG A 133 -0.10 -13.68 2.11
C ARG A 133 -1.40 -12.94 2.37
N SER A 134 -2.54 -13.46 1.90
CA SER A 134 -3.85 -12.83 2.12
C SER A 134 -4.27 -12.72 3.59
N GLN A 135 -3.65 -13.48 4.50
CA GLN A 135 -3.90 -13.41 5.95
C GLN A 135 -2.98 -12.41 6.66
N LEU A 136 -1.99 -11.86 5.95
CA LEU A 136 -0.96 -10.97 6.51
C LEU A 136 -1.14 -9.51 6.09
N VAL A 137 -2.18 -9.21 5.33
CA VAL A 137 -2.52 -7.86 4.89
C VAL A 137 -3.56 -7.20 5.81
N GLU A 138 -3.78 -5.89 5.66
CA GLU A 138 -4.86 -5.19 6.35
C GLU A 138 -6.24 -5.82 6.06
N ASP A 139 -7.11 -5.93 7.06
CA ASP A 139 -8.42 -6.59 6.97
C ASP A 139 -9.29 -6.03 5.83
N GLU A 140 -9.26 -4.71 5.63
CA GLU A 140 -9.96 -4.04 4.55
C GLU A 140 -9.45 -4.49 3.17
N PHE A 141 -8.13 -4.60 3.01
CA PHE A 141 -7.53 -5.07 1.77
C PHE A 141 -7.86 -6.55 1.53
N LYS A 142 -7.82 -7.37 2.58
CA LYS A 142 -8.27 -8.76 2.50
C LYS A 142 -9.71 -8.86 2.02
N ARG A 143 -10.64 -8.05 2.54
CA ARG A 143 -12.04 -8.03 2.06
C ARG A 143 -12.14 -7.71 0.58
N ILE A 144 -11.35 -6.76 0.09
CA ILE A 144 -11.29 -6.42 -1.33
C ILE A 144 -10.80 -7.62 -2.14
N LEU A 145 -9.69 -8.26 -1.73
CA LEU A 145 -9.15 -9.44 -2.39
C LEU A 145 -10.14 -10.61 -2.39
N ASP A 146 -10.83 -10.85 -1.29
CA ASP A 146 -11.82 -11.94 -1.16
C ASP A 146 -13.06 -11.71 -2.05
N SER A 147 -13.36 -10.46 -2.39
CA SER A 147 -14.45 -10.12 -3.31
C SER A 147 -14.09 -10.25 -4.79
N MET A 148 -12.79 -10.37 -5.12
CA MET A 148 -12.35 -10.53 -6.51
C MET A 148 -12.65 -11.94 -7.03
N PRO A 149 -13.03 -12.08 -8.32
CA PRO A 149 -13.24 -13.38 -8.92
C PRO A 149 -11.94 -14.20 -8.89
N SER A 150 -12.06 -15.48 -8.51
CA SER A 150 -10.98 -16.45 -8.66
C SER A 150 -10.93 -16.91 -10.12
N ARG A 151 -9.73 -17.09 -10.68
CA ARG A 151 -9.55 -17.75 -11.98
C ARG A 151 -9.32 -19.25 -11.87
N CYS A 152 -9.35 -19.78 -10.66
CA CYS A 152 -9.28 -21.20 -10.40
C CYS A 152 -10.68 -21.76 -10.48
N GLU A 153 -10.91 -22.61 -11.48
CA GLU A 153 -12.13 -23.40 -11.59
C GLU A 153 -12.29 -24.27 -10.33
N ASP A 154 -13.54 -24.41 -9.88
CA ASP A 154 -13.92 -25.34 -8.81
C ASP A 154 -13.69 -26.81 -9.19
#